data_AF-A0A534PBU1-F1
#
_entry.id   AF-A0A534PBU1-F1
#
_cell.length_a   1.000
_cell.length_b   1.000
_cell.length_c   1.000
_cell.angle_alpha   90.00
_cell.angle_beta   90.00
_cell.angle_gamma   90.00
#
_symmetry.space_group_name_H-M   'P 1'
#
loop_
_entity.id
_entity.type
_entity.pdbx_description
1 polymer ?
#
loop_
_entity_poly.entity_id
_entity_poly.type
_entity_poly.pdbx_seq_one_letter_code
_entity_poly.pdbx_strand_id
1 'polypeptide(L)'
;MPLFLLNPLLGWCRGRQLQERDAGQPLAAATTPLALLAVVAFKLGTTTRLGNHGSLPTHVLALSRRARSFGADPEYGLNIAKAIRLSYGDYGIQLPRLAWRILRDHPDPAVVGVAAMLAVLVFGYLYRATRRQGGGLPGRDVLLACVALGALTFGLGYAIFLTNPNLQLTGTGLGNRTAVAAAVERGHRGTFSALVALFCVAGFLVTQTLASFWVEAYRQERAIIADIRRHFPTLPSGSVLILDGVCPYVGPAVVFESSWDLSGALSTFYADRTLSADVVTPNMTVGENGLRTVLYESIERDYPYGNLLIYHYRRKEAYPLPDADAARRYFEAFNPDRSGGCPRGHEGRGVPIF
;
A
#
# COMPACT_ATOMS: atom_id res chain seq x y z
N MET A 1 7.56 -5.39 13.57
CA MET A 1 7.52 -3.91 13.62
C MET A 1 7.87 -3.38 15.04
N PRO A 2 9.03 -3.70 15.67
CA PRO A 2 9.26 -3.34 17.07
C PRO A 2 10.01 -2.01 17.29
N LEU A 3 10.50 -1.35 16.24
CA LEU A 3 11.39 -0.18 16.38
C LEU A 3 10.69 1.18 16.23
N PHE A 4 9.38 1.21 15.96
CA PHE A 4 8.66 2.45 15.65
C PHE A 4 8.56 3.40 16.83
N LEU A 5 8.46 2.88 18.06
CA LEU A 5 8.51 3.67 19.29
C LEU A 5 9.94 4.03 19.71
N LEU A 6 10.93 3.26 19.25
CA LEU A 6 12.35 3.50 19.54
C LEU A 6 12.84 4.76 18.82
N ASN A 7 12.41 5.01 17.59
CA ASN A 7 12.84 6.15 16.80
C ASN A 7 12.52 7.53 17.42
N PRO A 8 11.30 7.83 17.88
CA PRO A 8 11.00 9.11 18.54
C PRO A 8 11.67 9.23 19.91
N LEU A 9 11.81 8.13 20.67
CA LEU A 9 12.56 8.11 21.93
C LEU A 9 14.06 8.37 21.72
N LEU A 10 14.67 7.71 20.73
CA LEU A 10 16.05 7.96 20.34
C LEU A 10 16.23 9.37 19.80
N GLY A 11 15.29 9.88 18.99
CA GLY A 11 15.28 11.25 18.51
C GLY A 11 15.19 12.28 19.64
N TRP A 12 14.34 12.04 20.64
CA TRP A 12 14.17 12.90 21.80
C TRP A 12 15.39 12.85 22.74
N CYS A 13 15.87 11.65 23.09
CA CYS A 13 17.07 11.48 23.91
C CYS A 13 18.29 12.11 23.23
N ARG A 14 18.42 11.95 21.91
CA ARG A 14 19.51 12.52 21.12
C ARG A 14 19.37 14.03 20.97
N GLY A 15 18.15 14.56 20.84
CA GLY A 15 17.88 15.99 20.85
C GLY A 15 18.26 16.66 22.16
N ARG A 16 17.97 16.02 23.31
CA ARG A 16 18.43 16.50 24.62
C ARG A 16 19.95 16.42 24.75
N GLN A 17 20.57 15.31 24.34
CA GLN A 17 22.03 15.15 24.40
C GLN A 17 22.79 16.16 23.51
N LEU A 18 22.25 16.48 22.33
CA LEU A 18 22.83 17.49 21.43
C LEU A 18 22.64 18.91 21.98
N GLN A 19 21.56 19.16 22.73
CA GLN A 19 21.32 20.44 23.39
C GLN A 19 22.20 20.65 24.63
N GLU A 20 22.70 19.57 25.23
CA GLU A 20 23.58 19.58 26.41
C GLU A 20 25.08 19.49 26.09
N ARG A 21 25.49 19.26 24.83
CA ARG A 21 26.89 19.09 24.45
C ARG A 21 27.30 19.91 23.23
N ASP A 22 27.86 21.08 23.47
CA ASP A 22 28.89 21.64 22.60
C ASP A 22 30.11 20.69 22.59
N ALA A 23 30.59 20.39 21.38
CA ALA A 23 31.82 19.67 21.06
C ALA A 23 31.93 18.15 21.42
N GLY A 24 31.78 17.32 20.38
CA GLY A 24 32.71 16.21 20.15
C GLY A 24 32.28 14.79 20.54
N GLN A 25 31.38 14.15 19.77
CA GLN A 25 31.40 12.68 19.66
C GLN A 25 31.15 12.17 18.22
N PRO A 26 32.22 11.83 17.46
CA PRO A 26 32.12 11.20 16.13
C PRO A 26 31.55 9.78 16.16
N LEU A 27 31.54 9.11 17.32
CA LEU A 27 31.02 7.74 17.47
C LEU A 27 29.52 7.60 17.17
N ALA A 28 28.72 8.61 17.52
CA ALA A 28 27.28 8.59 17.28
C ALA A 28 26.90 8.83 15.81
N ALA A 29 27.76 9.52 15.05
CA ALA A 29 27.58 9.71 13.62
C ALA A 29 27.88 8.41 12.83
N ALA A 30 28.75 7.53 13.34
CA ALA A 30 29.14 6.29 12.68
C ALA A 30 28.14 5.13 12.85
N THR A 31 27.36 5.10 13.94
CA THR A 31 26.41 3.99 14.21
C THR A 31 25.23 3.95 13.23
N THR A 32 24.75 5.11 12.80
CA THR A 32 23.62 5.22 11.85
C THR A 32 23.98 4.65 10.46
N PRO A 33 25.10 5.02 9.81
CA PRO A 33 25.49 4.43 8.54
C PRO A 33 25.86 2.93 8.65
N LEU A 34 26.46 2.48 9.75
CA LEU A 34 26.72 1.05 9.98
C LEU A 34 25.42 0.24 10.06
N ALA A 35 24.41 0.72 10.80
CA ALA A 35 23.10 0.08 10.86
C ALA A 35 22.42 0.06 9.48
N LEU A 36 22.52 1.15 8.71
CA LEU A 36 22.00 1.24 7.35
C LEU A 36 22.68 0.24 6.40
N LEU A 37 24.01 0.14 6.45
CA LEU A 37 24.78 -0.84 5.69
C LEU A 37 24.42 -2.27 6.06
N ALA A 38 24.23 -2.58 7.35
CA ALA A 38 23.80 -3.90 7.81
C ALA A 38 22.40 -4.25 7.31
N VAL A 39 21.45 -3.30 7.33
CA VAL A 39 20.10 -3.50 6.77
C VAL A 39 20.14 -3.71 5.26
N VAL A 40 20.97 -2.95 4.54
CA VAL A 40 21.17 -3.12 3.09
C VAL A 40 21.77 -4.48 2.78
N ALA A 41 22.83 -4.89 3.48
CA ALA A 41 23.48 -6.19 3.31
C ALA A 41 22.52 -7.35 3.63
N PHE A 42 21.78 -7.24 4.74
CA PHE A 42 20.75 -8.23 5.10
C PHE A 42 19.67 -8.32 4.02
N LYS A 43 19.16 -7.18 3.52
CA LYS A 43 18.16 -7.16 2.43
C LYS A 43 18.73 -7.77 1.16
N LEU A 44 19.96 -7.43 0.76
CA LEU A 44 20.61 -8.02 -0.41
C LEU A 44 20.78 -9.54 -0.27
N GLY A 45 21.17 -10.02 0.91
CA GLY A 45 21.37 -11.46 1.17
C GLY A 45 20.08 -12.27 1.32
N THR A 46 18.98 -11.63 1.76
CA THR A 46 17.69 -12.32 2.02
C THR A 46 16.64 -12.11 0.95
N THR A 47 16.89 -11.27 -0.05
CA THR A 47 15.94 -11.06 -1.15
C THR A 47 16.03 -12.23 -2.13
N THR A 48 15.36 -13.33 -1.79
CA THR A 48 15.20 -14.52 -2.64
C THR A 48 14.21 -14.32 -3.80
N ARG A 49 13.56 -13.16 -3.86
CA ARG A 49 12.63 -12.77 -4.94
C ARG A 49 13.31 -12.14 -6.16
N LEU A 50 14.64 -12.03 -6.15
CA LEU A 50 15.40 -11.77 -7.36
C LEU A 50 15.29 -13.03 -8.22
N GLY A 51 14.29 -13.07 -9.10
CA GLY A 51 14.12 -14.17 -10.05
C GLY A 51 15.41 -14.46 -10.82
N ASN A 52 15.49 -15.67 -11.39
CA ASN A 52 16.67 -16.33 -11.96
C ASN A 52 17.32 -15.63 -13.19
N HIS A 53 17.17 -14.31 -13.33
CA HIS A 53 17.56 -13.52 -14.50
C HIS A 53 18.92 -12.83 -14.30
N GLY A 54 19.98 -13.63 -14.19
CA GLY A 54 21.36 -13.16 -14.33
C GLY A 54 22.03 -12.65 -13.05
N SER A 55 23.20 -12.04 -13.23
CA SER A 55 24.03 -11.55 -12.13
C SER A 55 23.42 -10.29 -11.49
N LEU A 56 23.69 -10.05 -10.20
CA LEU A 56 23.21 -8.87 -9.48
C LEU A 56 23.47 -7.53 -10.23
N PRO A 57 24.64 -7.32 -10.88
CA PRO A 57 24.89 -6.11 -11.66
C PRO A 57 23.94 -5.95 -12.87
N THR A 58 23.62 -7.02 -13.59
CA THR A 58 22.70 -6.93 -14.73
C THR A 58 21.29 -6.60 -14.26
N HIS A 59 20.87 -7.15 -13.12
CA HIS A 59 19.58 -6.83 -12.51
C HIS A 59 19.47 -5.37 -12.06
N VAL A 60 20.48 -4.86 -11.34
CA VAL A 60 20.54 -3.46 -10.91
C VAL A 60 20.58 -2.51 -12.13
N LEU A 61 21.33 -2.87 -13.17
CA LEU A 61 21.38 -2.08 -14.41
C LEU A 61 20.00 -2.06 -15.11
N ALA A 62 19.31 -3.21 -15.19
CA ALA A 62 17.96 -3.27 -15.76
C ALA A 62 16.95 -2.43 -14.97
N LEU A 63 16.95 -2.53 -13.63
CA LEU A 63 16.08 -1.75 -12.77
C LEU A 63 16.40 -0.26 -12.82
N SER A 64 17.67 0.14 -12.87
CA SER A 64 18.05 1.55 -13.01
C SER A 64 17.64 2.16 -14.36
N ARG A 65 17.72 1.38 -15.46
CA ARG A 65 17.18 1.80 -16.77
C ARG A 65 15.68 1.99 -16.70
N ARG A 66 14.95 1.06 -16.07
CA ARG A 66 13.50 1.16 -15.86
C ARG A 66 13.13 2.36 -14.99
N ALA A 67 13.90 2.62 -13.93
CA ALA A 67 13.72 3.76 -13.03
C ALA A 67 13.83 5.12 -13.72
N ARG A 68 14.60 5.20 -14.81
CA ARG A 68 14.76 6.40 -15.62
C ARG A 68 13.84 6.45 -16.84
N SER A 69 12.97 5.46 -17.05
CA SER A 69 12.01 5.49 -18.15
C SER A 69 10.88 6.47 -17.84
N PHE A 70 10.83 7.58 -18.59
CA PHE A 70 9.84 8.65 -18.41
C PHE A 70 8.54 8.41 -19.20
N GLY A 71 8.53 7.47 -20.14
CA GLY A 71 7.41 7.26 -21.08
C GLY A 71 6.53 6.04 -20.80
N ALA A 72 7.01 5.06 -20.03
CA ALA A 72 6.18 3.93 -19.61
C ALA A 72 5.66 4.21 -18.20
N ASP A 73 4.38 3.92 -17.96
CA ASP A 73 3.81 3.81 -16.61
C ASP A 73 3.78 2.33 -16.23
N PRO A 74 4.95 1.68 -15.99
CA PRO A 74 4.93 0.29 -15.59
C PRO A 74 4.19 0.17 -14.27
N GLU A 75 3.32 -0.82 -14.15
CA GLU A 75 2.63 -1.11 -12.90
C GLU A 75 3.62 -1.42 -11.77
N TYR A 76 4.75 -2.02 -12.15
CA TYR A 76 5.78 -2.53 -11.26
C TYR A 76 7.18 -1.98 -11.56
N GLY A 77 7.96 -1.85 -10.49
CA GLY A 77 9.33 -1.39 -10.49
C GLY A 77 9.45 0.06 -10.04
N LEU A 78 10.66 0.44 -9.62
CA LEU A 78 10.94 1.83 -9.35
C LEU A 78 10.80 2.64 -10.65
N ASN A 79 10.03 3.72 -10.61
CA ASN A 79 9.96 4.75 -11.65
C ASN A 79 10.10 6.11 -10.95
N ILE A 80 11.21 6.82 -11.22
CA ILE A 80 11.55 8.08 -10.53
C ILE A 80 10.51 9.16 -10.85
N ALA A 81 10.05 9.24 -12.10
CA ALA A 81 9.04 10.20 -12.50
C ALA A 81 7.71 9.96 -11.77
N LYS A 82 7.30 8.70 -11.66
CA LYS A 82 6.10 8.30 -10.91
C LYS A 82 6.25 8.59 -9.41
N ALA A 83 7.41 8.28 -8.82
CA ALA A 83 7.70 8.59 -7.41
C ALA A 83 7.63 10.09 -7.12
N ILE A 84 8.20 10.92 -8.00
CA ILE A 84 8.16 12.39 -7.88
C ILE A 84 6.73 12.90 -8.06
N ARG A 85 6.03 12.48 -9.11
CA ARG A 85 4.64 12.86 -9.37
C ARG A 85 3.74 12.50 -8.20
N LEU A 86 3.88 11.30 -7.66
CA LEU A 86 3.07 10.86 -6.52
C LEU A 86 3.39 11.67 -5.27
N SER A 87 4.68 11.79 -4.91
CA SER A 87 5.10 12.38 -3.64
C SER A 87 4.93 13.90 -3.60
N TYR A 88 5.26 14.60 -4.70
CA TYR A 88 5.24 16.06 -4.77
C TYR A 88 4.03 16.59 -5.55
N GLY A 89 3.53 15.86 -6.54
CA GLY A 89 2.35 16.25 -7.30
C GLY A 89 1.07 15.92 -6.55
N ASP A 90 0.76 14.63 -6.42
CA ASP A 90 -0.52 14.15 -5.88
C ASP A 90 -0.60 14.41 -4.36
N TYR A 91 0.45 14.08 -3.63
CA TYR A 91 0.51 14.25 -2.16
C TYR A 91 1.22 15.51 -1.68
N GLY A 92 1.76 16.32 -2.59
CA GLY A 92 2.27 17.65 -2.29
C GLY A 92 1.29 18.72 -2.72
N ILE A 93 1.34 19.10 -3.99
CA ILE A 93 0.56 20.22 -4.55
C ILE A 93 -0.95 19.94 -4.51
N GLN A 94 -1.39 18.72 -4.84
CA GLN A 94 -2.82 18.37 -4.90
C GLN A 94 -3.41 17.93 -3.57
N LEU A 95 -2.60 17.83 -2.50
CA LEU A 95 -3.04 17.33 -1.19
C LEU A 95 -4.24 18.10 -0.61
N PRO A 96 -4.32 19.44 -0.68
CA PRO A 96 -5.50 20.17 -0.19
C PRO A 96 -6.78 19.80 -0.94
N ARG A 97 -6.70 19.60 -2.26
CA ARG A 97 -7.84 19.18 -3.09
C ARG A 97 -8.26 17.76 -2.73
N LEU A 98 -7.29 16.88 -2.46
CA LEU A 98 -7.53 15.51 -2.04
C LEU A 98 -8.21 15.47 -0.66
N ALA A 99 -7.72 16.22 0.31
CA ALA A 99 -8.34 16.35 1.63
C ALA A 99 -9.76 16.91 1.54
N TRP A 100 -10.00 17.90 0.67
CA TRP A 100 -11.34 18.42 0.43
C TRP A 100 -12.30 17.35 -0.11
N ARG A 101 -11.87 16.55 -1.09
CA ARG A 101 -12.68 15.42 -1.60
C ARG A 101 -12.99 14.42 -0.50
N ILE A 102 -12.01 14.06 0.32
CA ILE A 102 -12.22 13.17 1.47
C ILE A 102 -13.28 13.71 2.42
N LEU A 103 -13.19 14.99 2.80
CA LEU A 103 -14.16 15.61 3.69
C LEU A 103 -15.58 15.64 3.10
N ARG A 104 -15.70 15.74 1.77
CA ARG A 104 -16.98 15.75 1.07
C ARG A 104 -17.56 14.35 0.87
N ASP A 105 -16.74 13.41 0.41
CA ASP A 105 -17.18 12.10 -0.09
C ASP A 105 -17.10 11.01 1.00
N HIS A 106 -16.25 11.21 2.02
CA HIS A 106 -16.02 10.26 3.13
C HIS A 106 -15.96 10.97 4.50
N PRO A 107 -17.02 11.71 4.90
CA PRO A 107 -17.01 12.42 6.18
C PRO A 107 -17.06 11.45 7.36
N ASP A 108 -16.02 11.46 8.19
CA ASP A 108 -16.01 10.81 9.51
C ASP A 108 -15.81 11.89 10.59
N PRO A 109 -16.83 12.19 11.42
CA PRO A 109 -16.73 13.22 12.46
C PRO A 109 -15.62 12.98 13.48
N ALA A 110 -15.32 11.73 13.82
CA ALA A 110 -14.26 11.40 14.76
C ALA A 110 -12.88 11.70 14.16
N VAL A 111 -12.67 11.28 12.89
CA VAL A 111 -11.43 11.58 12.15
C VAL A 111 -11.24 13.08 11.99
N VAL A 112 -12.30 13.82 11.64
CA VAL A 112 -12.27 15.30 11.53
C VAL A 112 -11.94 15.96 12.87
N GLY A 113 -12.52 15.48 13.98
CA GLY A 113 -12.23 15.98 15.32
C GLY A 113 -10.76 15.80 15.71
N VAL A 114 -10.19 14.61 15.48
CA VAL A 114 -8.77 14.33 15.73
C VAL A 114 -7.87 15.16 14.80
N ALA A 115 -8.26 15.31 13.54
CA ALA A 115 -7.53 16.13 12.57
C ALA A 115 -7.49 17.61 12.99
N ALA A 116 -8.61 18.17 13.47
CA ALA A 116 -8.68 19.53 13.99
C ALA A 116 -7.81 19.71 15.25
N MET A 117 -7.85 18.75 16.18
CA MET A 117 -6.98 18.75 17.35
C MET A 117 -5.49 18.73 16.95
N LEU A 118 -5.12 17.87 16.00
CA LEU A 118 -3.75 17.80 15.45
C LEU A 118 -3.34 19.13 14.82
N ALA A 119 -4.24 19.78 14.07
CA ALA A 119 -4.00 21.10 13.49
C ALA A 119 -3.61 22.12 14.55
N VAL A 120 -4.40 22.23 15.62
CA VAL A 120 -4.18 23.17 16.73
C VAL A 120 -2.87 22.87 17.45
N LEU A 121 -2.58 21.59 17.72
CA LEU A 121 -1.34 21.19 18.39
C LEU A 121 -0.10 21.50 17.56
N VAL A 122 -0.08 21.12 16.28
CA VAL A 122 1.05 21.37 15.37
C VAL A 122 1.24 22.87 15.15
N PHE A 123 0.16 23.60 14.87
CA PHE A 123 0.20 25.05 14.69
C PHE A 123 0.71 25.74 15.96
N GLY A 124 0.11 25.44 17.11
CA GLY A 124 0.46 26.06 18.39
C GLY A 124 1.92 25.79 18.79
N TYR A 125 2.39 24.56 18.59
CA TYR A 125 3.78 24.19 18.83
C TYR A 125 4.74 24.96 17.92
N LEU A 126 4.54 24.92 16.60
CA LEU A 126 5.43 25.58 15.63
C LEU A 126 5.41 27.10 15.76
N TYR A 127 4.23 27.69 16.00
CA TYR A 127 4.09 29.12 16.23
C TYR A 127 4.86 29.55 17.49
N ARG A 128 4.77 28.78 18.57
CA ARG A 128 5.54 29.06 19.80
C ARG A 128 7.04 28.85 19.62
N ALA A 129 7.45 27.78 18.94
CA ALA A 129 8.85 27.47 18.68
C ALA A 129 9.52 28.56 17.82
N THR A 130 8.86 28.97 16.73
CA THR A 130 9.34 30.02 15.83
C THR A 130 9.35 31.41 16.47
N ARG A 131 8.46 31.69 17.45
CA ARG A 131 8.53 32.94 18.24
C ARG A 131 9.74 32.99 19.18
N ARG A 132 10.15 31.86 19.75
CA ARG A 132 11.29 31.80 20.68
C ARG A 132 12.63 31.89 19.97
N GLN A 133 12.71 31.39 18.74
CA GLN A 133 13.88 31.58 17.89
C GLN A 133 13.90 33.03 17.37
N GLY A 134 14.52 33.92 18.15
CA GLY A 134 14.78 35.30 17.75
C GLY A 134 15.75 35.45 16.57
N GLY A 135 16.26 34.32 16.04
CA GLY A 135 17.16 34.30 14.90
C GLY A 135 16.47 34.70 13.60
N GLY A 136 17.20 35.43 12.75
CA GLY A 136 16.86 35.61 11.36
C GLY A 136 16.80 34.26 10.62
N LEU A 137 16.24 34.28 9.42
CA LEU A 137 16.17 33.08 8.58
C LEU A 137 17.57 32.51 8.33
N PRO A 138 17.71 31.17 8.22
CA PRO A 138 18.96 30.58 7.75
C PRO A 138 19.36 31.20 6.41
N GLY A 139 20.66 31.43 6.22
CA GLY A 139 21.20 31.94 4.95
C GLY A 139 20.81 31.04 3.77
N ARG A 140 20.87 31.60 2.56
CA ARG A 140 20.55 30.89 1.31
C ARG A 140 21.28 29.55 1.21
N ASP A 141 22.55 29.50 1.62
CA ASP A 141 23.38 28.30 1.55
C ASP A 141 22.87 27.18 2.46
N VAL A 142 22.37 27.54 3.66
CA VAL A 142 21.78 26.58 4.59
C VAL A 142 20.46 26.04 4.05
N LEU A 143 19.62 26.91 3.46
CA LEU A 143 18.38 26.49 2.81
C LEU A 143 18.65 25.54 1.64
N LEU A 144 19.61 25.88 0.77
CA LEU A 144 20.03 25.02 -0.34
C LEU A 144 20.58 23.69 0.17
N ALA A 145 21.37 23.69 1.25
CA ALA A 145 21.85 22.47 1.88
C ALA A 145 20.69 21.62 2.42
N CYS A 146 19.66 22.22 3.03
CA CYS A 146 18.47 21.50 3.47
C CYS A 146 17.68 20.89 2.30
N VAL A 147 17.50 21.63 1.20
CA VAL A 147 16.84 21.12 -0.01
C VAL A 147 17.63 19.96 -0.61
N ALA A 148 18.95 20.11 -0.76
CA ALA A 148 19.82 19.06 -1.27
C ALA A 148 19.79 17.81 -0.37
N LEU A 149 19.83 17.99 0.95
CA LEU A 149 19.75 16.89 1.91
C LEU A 149 18.37 16.21 1.88
N GLY A 150 17.29 16.97 1.71
CA GLY A 150 15.94 16.45 1.53
C GLY A 150 15.81 15.61 0.25
N ALA A 151 16.32 16.12 -0.87
CA ALA A 151 16.35 15.40 -2.15
C ALA A 151 17.19 14.12 -2.07
N LEU A 152 18.36 14.18 -1.40
CA LEU A 152 19.20 13.01 -1.15
C LEU A 152 18.47 11.97 -0.29
N THR A 153 17.83 12.41 0.80
CA THR A 153 17.07 11.54 1.71
C THR A 153 15.91 10.87 0.97
N PHE A 154 15.20 11.63 0.13
CA PHE A 154 14.15 11.11 -0.74
C PHE A 154 14.69 10.03 -1.69
N GLY A 155 15.78 10.30 -2.40
CA GLY A 155 16.41 9.34 -3.31
C GLY A 155 16.88 8.06 -2.59
N LEU A 156 17.51 8.21 -1.42
CA LEU A 156 17.95 7.08 -0.59
C LEU A 156 16.78 6.24 -0.06
N GLY A 157 15.64 6.88 0.26
CA GLY A 157 14.41 6.20 0.67
C GLY A 157 13.87 5.25 -0.39
N TYR A 158 14.10 5.55 -1.68
CA TYR A 158 13.71 4.68 -2.79
C TYR A 158 14.83 3.73 -3.26
N ALA A 159 16.07 3.94 -2.85
CA ALA A 159 17.20 3.10 -3.25
C ALA A 159 17.02 1.63 -2.86
N ILE A 160 16.29 1.35 -1.77
CA ILE A 160 15.94 -0.02 -1.36
C ILE A 160 15.10 -0.78 -2.40
N PHE A 161 14.44 -0.09 -3.33
CA PHE A 161 13.64 -0.70 -4.38
C PHE A 161 14.41 -0.94 -5.68
N LEU A 162 15.68 -0.53 -5.75
CA LEU A 162 16.58 -0.91 -6.84
C LEU A 162 16.92 -2.41 -6.84
N THR A 163 16.48 -3.16 -5.83
CA THR A 163 16.67 -4.62 -5.72
C THR A 163 15.33 -5.37 -5.68
N ASN A 164 14.21 -4.66 -5.79
CA ASN A 164 12.88 -5.27 -5.72
C ASN A 164 12.04 -4.86 -6.94
N PRO A 165 11.84 -5.77 -7.91
CA PRO A 165 11.04 -5.47 -9.10
C PRO A 165 9.55 -5.30 -8.79
N ASN A 166 9.09 -5.77 -7.62
CA ASN A 166 7.68 -5.77 -7.23
C ASN A 166 7.26 -4.49 -6.49
N LEU A 167 7.99 -3.39 -6.68
CA LEU A 167 7.56 -2.09 -6.16
C LEU A 167 6.40 -1.58 -7.01
N GLN A 168 5.21 -1.50 -6.43
CA GLN A 168 4.13 -0.68 -6.98
C GLN A 168 4.20 0.71 -6.31
N LEU A 169 4.04 1.75 -7.11
CA LEU A 169 3.90 3.14 -6.63
C LEU A 169 2.53 3.62 -7.02
N THR A 170 1.60 3.63 -6.09
CA THR A 170 0.21 4.04 -6.33
C THR A 170 -0.24 4.99 -5.23
N GLY A 171 -1.19 5.87 -5.54
CA GLY A 171 -1.78 6.74 -4.52
C GLY A 171 -2.72 6.01 -3.58
N THR A 172 -3.21 4.84 -3.97
CA THR A 172 -4.12 4.00 -3.20
C THR A 172 -3.78 2.53 -3.43
N GLY A 173 -4.35 1.63 -2.63
CA GLY A 173 -4.19 0.18 -2.82
C GLY A 173 -2.94 -0.39 -2.14
N LEU A 174 -2.54 -1.60 -2.57
CA LEU A 174 -1.42 -2.36 -2.00
C LEU A 174 -0.08 -1.63 -2.19
N GLY A 175 0.05 -0.85 -3.25
CA GLY A 175 1.22 -0.05 -3.59
C GLY A 175 1.30 1.32 -2.90
N ASN A 176 0.38 1.66 -1.98
CA ASN A 176 0.41 2.97 -1.34
C ASN A 176 1.64 3.13 -0.43
N ARG A 177 2.65 3.82 -0.95
CA ARG A 177 3.91 4.11 -0.26
C ARG A 177 4.26 5.59 -0.47
N THR A 178 3.51 6.45 0.19
CA THR A 178 3.75 7.89 0.12
C THR A 178 4.79 8.31 1.14
N ALA A 179 5.94 8.78 0.65
CA ALA A 179 6.90 9.53 1.44
C ALA A 179 6.78 11.00 1.03
N VAL A 180 6.04 11.79 1.80
CA VAL A 180 5.99 13.24 1.59
C VAL A 180 7.10 13.87 2.41
N ALA A 181 8.06 14.50 1.74
CA ALA A 181 8.98 15.42 2.39
C ALA A 181 8.37 16.83 2.29
N ALA A 182 7.91 17.37 3.41
CA ALA A 182 7.41 18.74 3.45
C ALA A 182 8.61 19.70 3.43
N ALA A 183 8.90 20.29 2.28
CA ALA A 183 9.76 21.47 2.16
C ALA A 183 8.84 22.69 2.01
N VAL A 184 8.40 23.27 3.13
CA VAL A 184 7.62 24.52 3.10
C VAL A 184 8.62 25.68 3.21
N GLU A 185 8.80 26.41 2.10
CA GLU A 185 9.61 27.63 2.10
C GLU A 185 8.84 28.85 2.62
N ARG A 186 9.63 29.73 3.25
CA ARG A 186 9.44 31.18 3.43
C ARG A 186 8.00 31.69 3.55
N GLY A 187 7.58 31.92 4.79
CA GLY A 187 6.42 32.76 5.11
C GLY A 187 6.64 33.49 6.44
N HIS A 188 5.77 34.45 6.75
CA HIS A 188 5.66 34.94 8.12
C HIS A 188 5.48 33.74 9.06
N ARG A 189 6.01 33.82 10.28
CA ARG A 189 6.03 32.71 11.26
C ARG A 189 4.66 32.01 11.40
N GLY A 190 3.58 32.79 11.36
CA GLY A 190 2.20 32.31 11.35
C GLY A 190 1.85 31.51 10.09
N THR A 191 2.15 32.04 8.90
CA THR A 191 1.90 31.38 7.62
C THR A 191 2.64 30.04 7.51
N PHE A 192 3.92 29.98 7.88
CA PHE A 192 4.68 28.73 7.87
C PHE A 192 4.03 27.68 8.78
N SER A 193 3.71 28.07 10.03
CA SER A 193 3.08 27.17 11.00
C SER A 193 1.72 26.69 10.53
N ALA A 194 0.92 27.57 9.91
CA ALA A 194 -0.40 27.24 9.36
C ALA A 194 -0.29 26.28 8.17
N LEU A 195 0.64 26.51 7.24
CA LEU A 195 0.85 25.63 6.09
C LEU A 195 1.29 24.24 6.55
N VAL A 196 2.29 24.15 7.44
CA VAL A 196 2.74 22.84 7.96
C VAL A 196 1.60 22.13 8.69
N ALA A 197 0.83 22.82 9.52
CA ALA A 197 -0.34 22.24 10.17
C ALA A 197 -1.37 21.73 9.15
N LEU A 198 -1.69 22.51 8.12
CA LEU A 198 -2.62 22.11 7.06
C LEU A 198 -2.12 20.86 6.31
N PHE A 199 -0.83 20.80 5.97
CA PHE A 199 -0.22 19.63 5.34
C PHE A 199 -0.30 18.39 6.23
N CYS A 200 0.01 18.52 7.52
CA CYS A 200 -0.08 17.42 8.49
C CYS A 200 -1.53 16.91 8.61
N VAL A 201 -2.50 17.81 8.70
CA VAL A 201 -3.93 17.49 8.80
C VAL A 201 -4.42 16.81 7.53
N ALA A 202 -4.08 17.36 6.36
CA ALA A 202 -4.48 16.79 5.08
C ALA A 202 -3.88 15.39 4.88
N GLY A 203 -2.60 15.21 5.20
CA GLY A 203 -1.96 13.89 5.19
C GLY A 203 -2.62 12.91 6.16
N PHE A 204 -2.93 13.36 7.37
CA PHE A 204 -3.66 12.56 8.36
C PHE A 204 -5.03 12.12 7.85
N LEU A 205 -5.82 13.03 7.26
CA LEU A 205 -7.13 12.72 6.69
C LEU A 205 -7.03 11.65 5.60
N VAL A 206 -6.07 11.78 4.67
CA VAL A 206 -5.85 10.76 3.63
C VAL A 206 -5.48 9.42 4.22
N THR A 207 -4.51 9.38 5.12
CA THR A 207 -4.06 8.13 5.75
C THR A 207 -5.17 7.47 6.55
N GLN A 208 -5.94 8.21 7.34
CA GLN A 208 -7.03 7.65 8.14
C GLN A 208 -8.18 7.16 7.27
N THR A 209 -8.53 7.90 6.22
CA THR A 209 -9.58 7.47 5.27
C THR A 209 -9.18 6.16 4.60
N LEU A 210 -7.94 6.05 4.12
CA LEU A 210 -7.42 4.81 3.55
C LEU A 210 -7.40 3.68 4.59
N ALA A 211 -6.99 3.95 5.83
CA ALA A 211 -7.01 2.97 6.90
C ALA A 211 -8.43 2.45 7.18
N SER A 212 -9.46 3.31 7.10
CA SER A 212 -10.85 2.90 7.30
C SER A 212 -11.31 1.86 6.27
N PHE A 213 -10.90 2.01 5.01
CA PHE A 213 -11.16 1.01 3.96
C PHE A 213 -10.51 -0.33 4.26
N TRP A 214 -9.26 -0.34 4.74
CA TRP A 214 -8.56 -1.57 5.14
C TRP A 214 -9.20 -2.25 6.34
N VAL A 215 -9.67 -1.47 7.32
CA VAL A 215 -10.43 -2.02 8.46
C VAL A 215 -11.71 -2.67 7.98
N GLU A 216 -12.44 -2.04 7.06
CA GLU A 216 -13.69 -2.58 6.55
C GLU A 216 -13.47 -3.81 5.66
N ALA A 217 -12.47 -3.78 4.78
CA ALA A 217 -12.12 -4.94 3.96
C ALA A 217 -11.75 -6.15 4.84
N TYR A 218 -10.97 -5.95 5.91
CA TYR A 218 -10.64 -7.01 6.86
C TYR A 218 -11.87 -7.54 7.62
N ARG A 219 -12.83 -6.68 7.98
CA ARG A 219 -14.11 -7.14 8.55
C ARG A 219 -14.87 -8.02 7.56
N GLN A 220 -14.90 -7.62 6.30
CA GLN A 220 -15.56 -8.37 5.24
C GLN A 220 -14.88 -9.71 4.96
N GLU A 221 -13.55 -9.76 4.90
CA GLU A 221 -12.77 -11.01 4.82
C GLU A 221 -13.15 -11.98 5.95
N ARG A 222 -13.15 -11.50 7.19
CA ARG A 222 -13.51 -12.31 8.36
C ARG A 222 -14.93 -12.83 8.28
N ALA A 223 -15.88 -11.99 7.82
CA ALA A 223 -17.26 -12.40 7.64
C ALA A 223 -17.40 -13.49 6.57
N ILE A 224 -16.71 -13.33 5.43
CA ILE A 224 -16.68 -14.30 4.33
C ILE A 224 -16.12 -15.64 4.81
N ILE A 225 -14.96 -15.63 5.46
CA ILE A 225 -14.32 -16.85 5.95
C ILE A 225 -15.19 -17.54 7.01
N ALA A 226 -15.74 -16.79 7.96
CA ALA A 226 -16.63 -17.34 8.98
C ALA A 226 -17.86 -18.00 8.36
N ASP A 227 -18.38 -17.41 7.30
CA ASP A 227 -19.52 -17.93 6.56
C ASP A 227 -19.19 -19.20 5.77
N ILE A 228 -18.08 -19.19 5.02
CA ILE A 228 -17.54 -20.38 4.33
C ILE A 228 -17.36 -21.52 5.34
N ARG A 229 -16.79 -21.25 6.51
CA ARG A 229 -16.58 -22.28 7.55
C ARG A 229 -17.89 -22.85 8.09
N ARG A 230 -18.92 -22.03 8.24
CA ARG A 230 -20.24 -22.50 8.67
C ARG A 230 -20.90 -23.37 7.60
N HIS A 231 -20.74 -23.01 6.34
CA HIS A 231 -21.34 -23.72 5.20
C HIS A 231 -20.57 -25.02 4.88
N PHE A 232 -19.25 -24.99 5.00
CA PHE A 232 -18.35 -26.13 4.77
C PHE A 232 -17.56 -26.44 6.06
N PRO A 233 -18.13 -27.15 7.04
CA PRO A 233 -17.39 -27.53 8.25
C PRO A 233 -16.10 -28.30 7.93
N THR A 234 -16.10 -29.04 6.82
CA THR A 234 -14.95 -29.72 6.23
C THR A 234 -14.98 -29.53 4.72
N LEU A 235 -13.82 -29.28 4.11
CA LEU A 235 -13.63 -29.34 2.66
C LEU A 235 -12.80 -30.59 2.31
N PRO A 236 -13.17 -31.37 1.29
CA PRO A 236 -12.33 -32.48 0.83
C PRO A 236 -10.95 -31.98 0.40
N SER A 237 -9.90 -32.74 0.72
CA SER A 237 -8.55 -32.43 0.26
C SER A 237 -8.46 -32.38 -1.27
N GLY A 238 -7.67 -31.45 -1.79
CA GLY A 238 -7.55 -31.19 -3.23
C GLY A 238 -8.77 -30.53 -3.88
N SER A 239 -9.75 -30.07 -3.09
CA SER A 239 -10.88 -29.31 -3.63
C SER A 239 -10.48 -27.90 -4.04
N VAL A 240 -11.20 -27.38 -5.03
CA VAL A 240 -11.09 -26.00 -5.50
C VAL A 240 -12.38 -25.25 -5.17
N LEU A 241 -12.28 -24.20 -4.35
CA LEU A 241 -13.40 -23.32 -4.01
C LEU A 241 -13.27 -21.98 -4.72
N ILE A 242 -14.22 -21.68 -5.60
CA ILE A 242 -14.32 -20.38 -6.27
C ILE A 242 -15.37 -19.54 -5.53
N LEU A 243 -14.97 -18.39 -5.01
CA LEU A 243 -15.86 -17.50 -4.28
C LEU A 243 -16.52 -16.50 -5.23
N ASP A 244 -17.85 -16.44 -5.21
CA ASP A 244 -18.65 -15.51 -6.02
C ASP A 244 -19.60 -14.67 -5.15
N GLY A 245 -20.13 -13.58 -5.72
CA GLY A 245 -21.09 -12.69 -5.08
C GLY A 245 -20.47 -11.75 -4.04
N VAL A 246 -19.14 -11.64 -4.00
CA VAL A 246 -18.41 -10.68 -3.16
C VAL A 246 -17.73 -9.63 -4.03
N CYS A 247 -17.56 -8.43 -3.49
CA CYS A 247 -16.66 -7.47 -4.14
C CYS A 247 -15.23 -7.73 -3.70
N PRO A 248 -14.27 -7.84 -4.67
CA PRO A 248 -12.87 -8.08 -4.34
C PRO A 248 -12.23 -6.91 -3.58
N TYR A 249 -12.88 -5.73 -3.58
CA TYR A 249 -12.38 -4.52 -2.95
C TYR A 249 -13.46 -3.78 -2.17
N VAL A 250 -13.02 -3.06 -1.12
CA VAL A 250 -13.78 -1.98 -0.47
C VAL A 250 -12.97 -0.70 -0.66
N GLY A 251 -13.42 0.17 -1.58
CA GLY A 251 -12.58 1.27 -2.03
C GLY A 251 -11.23 0.72 -2.55
N PRO A 252 -10.09 1.27 -2.14
CA PRO A 252 -8.79 0.76 -2.57
C PRO A 252 -8.30 -0.47 -1.78
N ALA A 253 -8.98 -0.86 -0.70
CA ALA A 253 -8.54 -1.98 0.12
C ALA A 253 -9.01 -3.31 -0.48
N VAL A 254 -8.11 -4.30 -0.45
CA VAL A 254 -8.38 -5.66 -0.94
C VAL A 254 -9.15 -6.44 0.11
N VAL A 255 -10.20 -7.15 -0.32
CA VAL A 255 -10.89 -8.19 0.46
C VAL A 255 -10.30 -9.54 0.07
N PHE A 256 -10.56 -9.98 -1.17
CA PHE A 256 -9.90 -11.12 -1.79
C PHE A 256 -9.79 -10.80 -3.27
N GLU A 257 -8.58 -10.55 -3.74
CA GLU A 257 -8.33 -10.16 -5.14
C GLU A 257 -7.88 -11.36 -5.98
N SER A 258 -7.19 -12.30 -5.34
CA SER A 258 -6.43 -13.32 -6.05
C SER A 258 -6.49 -14.68 -5.38
N SER A 259 -6.08 -15.69 -6.15
CA SER A 259 -5.98 -17.06 -5.68
C SER A 259 -5.20 -17.25 -4.37
N TRP A 260 -4.09 -16.53 -4.18
CA TRP A 260 -3.26 -16.72 -2.98
C TRP A 260 -3.86 -16.08 -1.73
N ASP A 261 -4.75 -15.10 -1.86
CA ASP A 261 -5.40 -14.47 -0.71
C ASP A 261 -6.38 -15.47 -0.06
N LEU A 262 -7.34 -15.97 -0.86
CA LEU A 262 -8.35 -16.90 -0.36
C LEU A 262 -7.77 -18.29 -0.10
N SER A 263 -6.91 -18.83 -0.98
CA SER A 263 -6.25 -20.13 -0.74
C SER A 263 -5.40 -20.09 0.53
N GLY A 264 -4.67 -18.98 0.76
CA GLY A 264 -3.86 -18.79 1.96
C GLY A 264 -4.71 -18.78 3.23
N ALA A 265 -5.86 -18.10 3.19
CA ALA A 265 -6.82 -18.12 4.28
C ALA A 265 -7.35 -19.55 4.52
N LEU A 266 -7.94 -20.19 3.51
CA LEU A 266 -8.56 -21.53 3.68
C LEU A 266 -7.54 -22.58 4.11
N SER A 267 -6.32 -22.59 3.54
CA SER A 267 -5.28 -23.55 3.93
C SER A 267 -4.82 -23.37 5.38
N THR A 268 -4.82 -22.13 5.89
CA THR A 268 -4.55 -21.86 7.30
C THR A 268 -5.70 -22.36 8.19
N PHE A 269 -6.95 -22.13 7.79
CA PHE A 269 -8.12 -22.49 8.60
C PHE A 269 -8.40 -23.99 8.65
N TYR A 270 -8.30 -24.70 7.53
CA TYR A 270 -8.51 -26.16 7.47
C TYR A 270 -7.22 -26.95 7.76
N ALA A 271 -6.09 -26.27 7.93
CA ALA A 271 -4.76 -26.88 8.05
C ALA A 271 -4.41 -27.82 6.87
N ASP A 272 -4.94 -27.53 5.68
CA ASP A 272 -4.76 -28.34 4.47
C ASP A 272 -4.23 -27.46 3.32
N ARG A 273 -3.00 -27.72 2.89
CA ARG A 273 -2.33 -27.00 1.80
C ARG A 273 -2.71 -27.50 0.41
N THR A 274 -3.48 -28.58 0.30
CA THR A 274 -3.98 -29.10 -0.97
C THR A 274 -5.21 -28.34 -1.46
N LEU A 275 -5.87 -27.59 -0.57
CA LEU A 275 -6.99 -26.72 -0.92
C LEU A 275 -6.51 -25.56 -1.79
N SER A 276 -7.24 -25.32 -2.87
CA SER A 276 -7.06 -24.15 -3.73
C SER A 276 -8.35 -23.34 -3.77
N ALA A 277 -8.23 -22.04 -3.99
CA ALA A 277 -9.36 -21.16 -4.08
C ALA A 277 -9.04 -19.92 -4.91
N ASP A 278 -10.08 -19.29 -5.45
CA ASP A 278 -10.00 -18.02 -6.16
C ASP A 278 -11.29 -17.23 -5.98
N VAL A 279 -11.32 -15.99 -6.45
CA VAL A 279 -12.52 -15.15 -6.47
C VAL A 279 -12.93 -14.91 -7.91
N VAL A 280 -14.24 -14.91 -8.17
CA VAL A 280 -14.78 -14.53 -9.47
C VAL A 280 -14.46 -13.06 -9.75
N THR A 281 -13.79 -12.81 -10.87
CA THR A 281 -13.52 -11.47 -11.40
C THR A 281 -13.85 -11.43 -12.90
N PRO A 282 -13.96 -10.23 -13.50
CA PRO A 282 -14.16 -10.10 -14.95
C PRO A 282 -13.09 -10.78 -15.82
N ASN A 283 -11.90 -11.02 -15.26
CA ASN A 283 -10.78 -11.68 -15.95
C ASN A 283 -10.85 -13.22 -15.87
N MET A 284 -11.84 -13.78 -15.17
CA MET A 284 -12.09 -15.22 -15.15
C MET A 284 -12.85 -15.64 -16.42
N THR A 285 -12.40 -16.73 -17.04
CA THR A 285 -12.96 -17.28 -18.27
C THR A 285 -13.33 -18.76 -18.07
N VAL A 286 -14.39 -19.18 -18.76
CA VAL A 286 -14.86 -20.57 -18.75
C VAL A 286 -14.23 -21.30 -19.93
N GLY A 287 -13.26 -22.16 -19.66
CA GLY A 287 -12.63 -23.02 -20.65
C GLY A 287 -13.29 -24.40 -20.73
N GLU A 288 -12.86 -25.21 -21.69
CA GLU A 288 -13.37 -26.58 -21.87
C GLU A 288 -12.95 -27.53 -20.74
N ASN A 289 -11.76 -27.33 -20.17
CA ASN A 289 -11.17 -28.21 -19.15
C ASN A 289 -11.23 -27.65 -17.72
N GLY A 290 -11.64 -26.40 -17.55
CA GLY A 290 -11.67 -25.74 -16.25
C GLY A 290 -11.98 -24.25 -16.36
N LEU A 291 -11.90 -23.56 -15.22
CA LEU A 291 -11.89 -22.11 -15.16
C LEU A 291 -10.46 -21.60 -15.29
N ARG A 292 -10.29 -20.46 -15.96
CA ARG A 292 -8.98 -19.79 -16.07
C ARG A 292 -9.10 -18.35 -15.62
N THR A 293 -8.25 -17.93 -14.70
CA THR A 293 -8.13 -16.53 -14.26
C THR A 293 -6.79 -15.98 -14.75
N VAL A 294 -6.81 -14.75 -15.26
CA VAL A 294 -5.60 -13.97 -15.55
C VAL A 294 -5.55 -12.80 -14.58
N LEU A 295 -4.43 -12.68 -13.86
CA LEU A 295 -4.19 -11.65 -12.86
C LEU A 295 -2.88 -10.91 -13.18
N TYR A 296 -2.85 -9.60 -13.00
CA TYR A 296 -1.72 -8.73 -13.32
C TYR A 296 -1.20 -8.95 -14.75
N GLU A 297 -2.14 -9.11 -15.69
CA GLU A 297 -1.94 -9.32 -17.15
C GLU A 297 -1.10 -10.56 -17.53
N SER A 298 -0.55 -11.30 -16.57
CA SER A 298 0.52 -12.27 -16.83
C SER A 298 0.52 -13.48 -15.90
N ILE A 299 -0.15 -13.40 -14.74
CA ILE A 299 -0.26 -14.51 -13.81
C ILE A 299 -1.53 -15.27 -14.14
N GLU A 300 -1.35 -16.38 -14.83
CA GLU A 300 -2.45 -17.27 -15.20
C GLU A 300 -2.60 -18.40 -14.18
N ARG A 301 -3.85 -18.72 -13.85
CA ARG A 301 -4.21 -19.86 -13.02
C ARG A 301 -5.36 -20.62 -13.66
N ASP A 302 -5.17 -21.92 -13.79
CA ASP A 302 -6.17 -22.85 -14.28
C ASP A 302 -6.72 -23.68 -13.12
N TYR A 303 -8.04 -23.86 -13.11
CA TYR A 303 -8.79 -24.61 -12.12
C TYR A 303 -9.58 -25.71 -12.83
N PRO A 304 -9.05 -26.93 -12.91
CA PRO A 304 -9.69 -28.02 -13.63
C PRO A 304 -11.05 -28.37 -13.01
N TYR A 305 -11.99 -28.81 -13.83
CA TYR A 305 -13.26 -29.35 -13.36
C TYR A 305 -13.08 -30.66 -12.57
N GLY A 306 -14.14 -31.11 -11.89
CA GLY A 306 -14.16 -32.34 -11.09
C GLY A 306 -14.34 -32.05 -9.60
N ASN A 307 -13.28 -31.58 -8.93
CA ASN A 307 -13.33 -31.19 -7.51
C ASN A 307 -13.56 -29.68 -7.32
N LEU A 308 -14.14 -29.02 -8.33
CA LEU A 308 -14.35 -27.59 -8.37
C LEU A 308 -15.80 -27.26 -7.98
N LEU A 309 -15.95 -26.30 -7.08
CA LEU A 309 -17.25 -25.74 -6.71
C LEU A 309 -17.18 -24.22 -6.67
N ILE A 310 -18.31 -23.58 -6.98
CA ILE A 310 -18.53 -22.16 -6.71
C ILE A 310 -19.34 -22.02 -5.42
N TYR A 311 -18.86 -21.18 -4.50
CA TYR A 311 -19.65 -20.72 -3.36
C TYR A 311 -20.17 -19.31 -3.60
N HIS A 312 -21.48 -19.17 -3.80
CA HIS A 312 -22.11 -17.87 -4.02
C HIS A 312 -22.45 -17.21 -2.68
N TYR A 313 -21.60 -16.27 -2.24
CA TYR A 313 -21.65 -15.69 -0.89
C TYR A 313 -22.97 -14.98 -0.55
N ARG A 314 -23.59 -14.23 -1.47
CA ARG A 314 -24.89 -13.57 -1.19
C ARG A 314 -26.05 -14.55 -1.03
N ARG A 315 -26.03 -15.65 -1.78
CA ARG A 315 -27.09 -16.67 -1.79
C ARG A 315 -26.87 -17.75 -0.72
N LYS A 316 -25.65 -17.89 -0.20
CA LYS A 316 -25.26 -18.94 0.75
C LYS A 316 -25.44 -20.35 0.18
N GLU A 317 -25.19 -20.49 -1.11
CA GLU A 317 -25.38 -21.71 -1.88
C GLU A 317 -24.06 -22.12 -2.55
N ALA A 318 -23.84 -23.44 -2.63
CA ALA A 318 -22.70 -24.05 -3.29
C ALA A 318 -23.13 -24.76 -4.58
N TYR A 319 -22.36 -24.58 -5.64
CA TYR A 319 -22.65 -25.10 -6.97
C TYR A 319 -21.46 -25.94 -7.46
N PRO A 320 -21.58 -27.26 -7.55
CA PRO A 320 -20.54 -28.08 -8.13
C PRO A 320 -20.40 -27.78 -9.63
N LEU A 321 -19.17 -27.68 -10.13
CA LEU A 321 -18.88 -27.49 -11.55
C LEU A 321 -18.18 -28.73 -12.11
N PRO A 322 -18.95 -29.77 -12.49
CA PRO A 322 -18.37 -30.99 -13.07
C PRO A 322 -17.80 -30.77 -14.47
N ASP A 323 -18.26 -29.75 -15.19
CA ASP A 323 -17.91 -29.48 -16.58
C ASP A 323 -18.14 -28.01 -16.98
N ALA A 324 -17.77 -27.69 -18.23
CA ALA A 324 -17.92 -26.35 -18.80
C ALA A 324 -19.38 -25.91 -18.94
N ASP A 325 -20.32 -26.82 -19.19
CA ASP A 325 -21.72 -26.46 -19.38
C ASP A 325 -22.38 -26.08 -18.05
N ALA A 326 -22.03 -26.77 -16.95
CA ALA A 326 -22.41 -26.37 -15.60
C ALA A 326 -21.86 -24.98 -15.26
N ALA A 327 -20.60 -24.71 -15.59
CA ALA A 327 -19.98 -23.40 -15.36
C ALA A 327 -20.65 -22.28 -16.17
N ARG A 328 -20.91 -22.51 -17.47
CA ARG A 328 -21.63 -21.54 -18.34
C ARG A 328 -23.02 -21.24 -17.79
N ARG A 329 -23.82 -22.27 -17.50
CA ARG A 329 -25.17 -22.12 -16.92
C ARG A 329 -25.13 -21.33 -15.61
N TYR A 330 -24.15 -21.58 -14.75
CA TYR A 330 -23.99 -20.84 -13.51
C TYR A 330 -23.74 -19.35 -13.78
N PHE A 331 -22.73 -19.01 -14.59
CA PHE A 331 -22.39 -17.61 -14.85
C PHE A 331 -23.50 -16.88 -15.61
N GLU A 332 -24.12 -17.51 -16.61
CA GLU A 332 -25.27 -16.94 -17.33
C GLU A 332 -26.44 -16.63 -16.39
N ALA A 333 -26.70 -17.50 -15.41
CA ALA A 333 -27.82 -17.33 -14.48
C ALA A 333 -27.55 -16.28 -13.39
N PHE A 334 -26.33 -16.21 -12.86
CA PHE A 334 -26.06 -15.46 -11.62
C PHE A 334 -25.08 -14.30 -11.75
N ASN A 335 -24.10 -14.38 -12.66
CA ASN A 335 -23.03 -13.39 -12.75
C ASN A 335 -22.45 -13.33 -14.19
N PRO A 336 -23.24 -12.89 -15.19
CA PRO A 336 -22.88 -13.03 -16.61
C PRO A 336 -21.68 -12.15 -17.00
N ASP A 337 -21.49 -11.04 -16.32
CA ASP A 337 -20.35 -10.13 -16.50
C ASP A 337 -19.19 -10.41 -15.54
N ARG A 338 -19.36 -11.37 -14.62
CA ARG A 338 -18.40 -11.76 -13.57
C ARG A 338 -17.95 -10.59 -12.69
N SER A 339 -18.77 -9.53 -12.61
CA SER A 339 -18.48 -8.35 -11.79
C SER A 339 -19.13 -8.43 -10.41
N GLY A 340 -20.16 -9.27 -10.23
CA GLY A 340 -20.94 -9.34 -8.99
C GLY A 340 -21.69 -8.04 -8.66
N GLY A 341 -21.83 -7.14 -9.64
CA GLY A 341 -22.36 -5.79 -9.46
C GLY A 341 -21.42 -4.84 -8.71
N CYS A 342 -20.13 -5.17 -8.65
CA CYS A 342 -19.15 -4.40 -7.91
C CYS A 342 -18.63 -3.20 -8.71
N PRO A 343 -18.25 -2.09 -8.03
CA PRO A 343 -17.56 -1.00 -8.71
C PRO A 343 -16.31 -1.51 -9.42
N ARG A 344 -15.99 -0.93 -10.58
CA ARG A 344 -14.78 -1.29 -11.32
C ARG A 344 -13.53 -1.01 -10.47
N GLY A 345 -12.80 -2.06 -10.14
CA GLY A 345 -11.50 -2.00 -9.51
C GLY A 345 -10.41 -2.52 -10.44
N HIS A 346 -9.16 -2.22 -10.11
CA HIS A 346 -7.99 -2.75 -10.80
C HIS A 346 -7.10 -3.53 -9.84
N GLU A 347 -6.48 -4.58 -10.35
CA GLU A 347 -5.58 -5.45 -9.61
C GLU A 347 -4.44 -4.63 -8.99
N GLY A 348 -4.16 -4.82 -7.70
CA GLY A 348 -3.17 -4.07 -6.91
C GLY A 348 -3.59 -2.66 -6.50
N ARG A 349 -4.62 -2.08 -7.14
CA ARG A 349 -5.05 -0.68 -6.94
C ARG A 349 -6.39 -0.55 -6.21
N GLY A 350 -7.24 -1.57 -6.32
CA GLY A 350 -8.62 -1.59 -5.86
C GLY A 350 -9.52 -0.63 -6.64
N VAL A 351 -10.59 -0.16 -6.00
CA VAL A 351 -11.50 0.85 -6.56
C VAL A 351 -10.93 2.25 -6.29
N PRO A 352 -10.77 3.10 -7.33
CA PRO A 352 -10.28 4.45 -7.14
C PRO A 352 -11.27 5.28 -6.32
N ILE A 353 -10.75 6.01 -5.34
CA ILE A 353 -11.55 6.90 -4.48
C ILE A 353 -11.22 8.38 -4.70
N PHE A 354 -10.20 8.70 -5.52
CA PHE A 354 -9.78 10.06 -5.86
C PHE A 354 -9.32 10.16 -7.32
#